data_AF-E2C731-F1
#
_entry.id   AF-E2C731-F1
#
_cell.length_a   1.000
_cell.length_b   1.000
_cell.length_c   1.000
_cell.angle_alpha   90.00
_cell.angle_beta   90.00
_cell.angle_gamma   90.00
#
_symmetry.space_group_name_H-M   'P 1'
#
loop_
_entity.id
_entity.type
_entity.pdbx_description
1 polymer ?
#
loop_
_entity_poly.entity_id
_entity_poly.type
_entity_poly.pdbx_seq_one_letter_code
_entity_poly.pdbx_strand_id
1 'polypeptide(L)'
;KRGLPLFILTFDNKKSIEKIYEIKMILNTVIRIEPLRKNTKLISQCKRCQRYNYTHTYCQKDPRCVKCAGKHLIQNCSKSRQTTSKCINCKGAHPANYRGCEVAKELQKKRNMTSNR
;
A
#
# COMPACT_ATOMS: atom_id res chain seq x y z
N LYS A 1 -17.27 23.34 -9.61
CA LYS A 1 -17.55 22.61 -8.34
C LYS A 1 -16.39 22.86 -7.38
N ARG A 2 -16.60 23.62 -6.31
CA ARG A 2 -15.60 23.77 -5.23
C ARG A 2 -15.57 22.46 -4.45
N GLY A 3 -14.43 21.79 -4.36
CA GLY A 3 -14.30 20.57 -3.58
C GLY A 3 -14.57 20.86 -2.10
N LEU A 4 -15.25 19.94 -1.41
CA LEU A 4 -15.35 20.01 0.05
C LEU A 4 -13.94 19.97 0.63
N PRO A 5 -13.58 20.87 1.57
CA PRO A 5 -12.29 20.79 2.23
C PRO A 5 -12.25 19.51 3.08
N LEU A 6 -11.40 18.56 2.66
CA LEU A 6 -11.16 17.32 3.38
C LEU A 6 -10.02 17.52 4.38
N PHE A 7 -10.28 17.18 5.64
CA PHE A 7 -9.29 17.21 6.71
C PHE A 7 -9.02 15.78 7.19
N ILE A 8 -7.75 15.47 7.48
CA ILE A 8 -7.35 14.19 8.07
C ILE A 8 -7.10 14.43 9.55
N LEU A 9 -7.79 13.68 10.40
CA LEU A 9 -7.59 13.67 11.84
C LEU A 9 -6.81 12.41 12.22
N THR A 10 -5.74 12.57 13.01
CA THR A 10 -4.91 11.47 13.50
C THR A 10 -4.99 11.40 15.02
N PHE A 11 -5.28 10.22 15.56
CA PHE A 11 -5.41 9.99 16.99
C PHE A 11 -4.65 8.72 17.37
N ASP A 12 -4.15 8.66 18.60
CA ASP A 12 -3.71 7.40 19.18
C ASP A 12 -4.91 6.47 19.40
N ASN A 13 -4.71 5.17 19.17
CA ASN A 13 -5.75 4.17 19.36
C ASN A 13 -6.05 3.98 20.86
N LYS A 14 -6.92 4.84 21.39
CA LYS A 14 -7.48 4.77 22.75
C LYS A 14 -8.92 4.26 22.67
N LYS A 15 -9.39 3.61 23.74
CA LYS A 15 -10.75 3.02 23.86
C LYS A 15 -11.91 3.99 23.59
N SER A 16 -11.66 5.30 23.51
CA SER A 16 -12.69 6.34 23.34
C SER A 16 -12.84 6.85 21.90
N ILE A 17 -12.09 6.34 20.91
CA ILE A 17 -12.13 6.87 19.53
C ILE A 17 -13.48 6.64 18.82
N GLU A 18 -14.28 5.68 19.28
CA GLU A 18 -15.62 5.44 18.72
C GLU A 18 -16.56 6.62 18.96
N LYS A 19 -16.35 7.37 20.05
CA LYS A 19 -17.17 8.54 20.38
C LYS A 19 -17.02 9.69 19.38
N ILE A 20 -15.95 9.72 18.56
CA ILE A 20 -15.80 10.82 17.60
C ILE A 20 -16.89 10.78 16.53
N TYR A 21 -17.41 9.59 16.20
CA TYR A 21 -18.46 9.44 15.18
C TYR A 21 -19.80 10.03 15.62
N GLU A 22 -19.97 10.32 16.92
CA GLU A 22 -21.15 11.00 17.47
C GLU A 22 -21.12 12.52 17.23
N ILE A 23 -19.96 13.09 16.90
CA ILE A 23 -19.79 14.53 16.66
C ILE A 23 -20.41 14.90 15.31
N LYS A 24 -21.50 15.66 15.35
CA LYS A 24 -22.23 16.15 14.15
C LYS A 24 -21.89 17.58 13.77
N MET A 25 -21.28 18.34 14.69
CA MET A 25 -21.09 19.78 14.53
C MET A 25 -19.81 20.24 15.23
N ILE A 26 -19.03 21.09 14.54
CA ILE A 26 -17.85 21.77 15.10
C ILE A 26 -17.92 23.22 14.66
N LEU A 27 -17.83 24.17 15.61
CA LEU A 27 -17.84 25.62 15.33
C LEU A 27 -18.94 26.01 14.33
N ASN A 28 -20.19 25.62 14.62
CA ASN A 28 -21.38 25.87 13.79
C ASN A 28 -21.34 25.29 12.37
N THR A 29 -20.38 24.41 12.08
CA THR A 29 -20.28 23.69 10.81
C THR A 29 -20.78 22.27 11.01
N VAL A 30 -21.77 21.87 10.19
CA VAL A 30 -22.22 20.47 10.14
C VAL A 30 -21.14 19.65 9.46
N ILE A 31 -20.65 18.63 10.15
CA ILE A 31 -19.59 17.75 9.65
C ILE A 31 -20.08 16.30 9.59
N ARG A 32 -19.42 15.52 8.74
CA ARG A 32 -19.57 14.07 8.70
C ARG A 32 -18.19 13.43 8.86
N ILE A 33 -18.01 12.70 9.95
CA ILE A 33 -16.78 11.95 10.18
C ILE A 33 -16.99 10.55 9.62
N GLU A 34 -16.11 10.15 8.71
CA GLU A 34 -16.12 8.81 8.12
C GLU A 34 -14.78 8.11 8.40
N PRO A 35 -14.80 6.78 8.64
CA PRO A 35 -13.56 6.04 8.73
C PRO A 35 -12.79 6.13 7.41
N LEU A 36 -11.47 6.25 7.51
CA LEU A 36 -10.61 6.26 6.32
C LEU A 36 -10.76 4.94 5.56
N ARG A 37 -11.42 5.00 4.40
CA ARG A 37 -11.66 3.82 3.58
C ARG A 37 -10.34 3.30 3.01
N LYS A 38 -10.01 2.04 3.30
CA LYS A 38 -8.86 1.37 2.68
C LYS A 38 -9.24 1.03 1.24
N ASN A 39 -8.66 1.76 0.28
CA ASN A 39 -8.94 1.55 -1.15
C ASN A 39 -8.60 0.13 -1.64
N THR A 40 -7.71 -0.60 -0.95
CA THR A 40 -7.33 -1.97 -1.32
C THR A 40 -7.20 -2.89 -0.11
N LYS A 41 -7.74 -4.11 -0.23
CA LYS A 41 -7.48 -5.20 0.72
C LYS A 41 -6.01 -5.66 0.66
N LEU A 42 -5.38 -5.55 -0.50
CA LEU A 42 -4.00 -5.94 -0.72
C LEU A 42 -3.02 -4.89 -0.16
N ILE A 43 -1.89 -5.36 0.36
CA ILE A 43 -0.73 -4.54 0.68
C ILE A 43 -0.22 -3.84 -0.58
N SER A 44 0.06 -2.54 -0.42
CA SER A 44 0.62 -1.71 -1.48
C SER A 44 1.99 -2.23 -1.90
N GLN A 45 2.20 -2.29 -3.21
CA GLN A 45 3.49 -2.62 -3.80
C GLN A 45 3.89 -1.50 -4.74
N CYS A 46 5.10 -0.98 -4.55
CA CYS A 46 5.64 0.08 -5.39
C CYS A 46 5.98 -0.46 -6.77
N LYS A 47 5.34 0.05 -7.82
CA LYS A 47 5.62 -0.35 -9.21
C LYS A 47 7.01 0.07 -9.71
N ARG A 48 7.70 0.99 -9.01
CA ARG A 48 9.09 1.42 -9.32
C ARG A 48 10.11 0.41 -8.83
N CYS A 49 10.16 0.19 -7.51
CA CYS A 49 11.20 -0.60 -6.85
C CYS A 49 10.74 -2.00 -6.39
N GLN A 50 9.46 -2.34 -6.62
CA GLN A 50 8.78 -3.62 -6.30
C GLN A 50 8.71 -3.99 -4.81
N ARG A 51 9.11 -3.08 -3.91
CA ARG A 51 8.97 -3.24 -2.45
C ARG A 51 7.54 -2.94 -1.99
N TYR A 52 7.20 -3.41 -0.81
CA TYR A 52 5.89 -3.26 -0.19
C TYR A 52 5.77 -2.01 0.70
N ASN A 53 4.53 -1.70 1.12
CA ASN A 53 4.09 -0.62 2.03
C ASN A 53 3.95 0.79 1.44
N TYR A 54 4.38 1.03 0.21
CA TYR A 54 4.21 2.33 -0.44
C TYR A 54 3.96 2.19 -1.94
N THR A 55 3.43 3.26 -2.53
CA THR A 55 3.16 3.38 -3.96
C THR A 55 4.31 4.07 -4.68
N HIS A 56 4.29 4.05 -6.02
CA HIS A 56 5.29 4.73 -6.84
C HIS A 56 5.41 6.23 -6.52
N THR A 57 4.30 6.89 -6.21
CA THR A 57 4.23 8.33 -5.90
C THR A 57 5.15 8.75 -4.76
N TYR A 58 5.38 7.87 -3.78
CA TYR A 58 6.21 8.13 -2.60
C TYR A 58 7.57 7.42 -2.68
N CYS A 59 7.98 6.95 -3.87
CA CYS A 59 9.19 6.16 -4.04
C CYS A 59 10.34 7.00 -4.58
N GLN A 60 11.40 7.14 -3.78
CA GLN A 60 12.66 7.79 -4.17
C GLN A 60 13.77 6.79 -4.57
N LYS A 61 13.47 5.48 -4.55
CA LYS A 61 14.45 4.43 -4.87
C LYS A 61 14.58 4.19 -6.39
N ASP A 62 15.72 3.65 -6.78
CA ASP A 62 15.97 3.17 -8.15
C ASP A 62 14.89 2.19 -8.62
N PRO A 63 14.58 2.19 -9.93
CA PRO A 63 13.70 1.20 -10.50
C PRO A 63 14.29 -0.22 -10.36
N ARG A 64 13.38 -1.17 -10.16
CA ARG A 64 13.68 -2.60 -10.14
C ARG A 64 12.66 -3.33 -11.01
N CYS A 65 13.16 -4.22 -11.86
CA CYS A 65 12.33 -4.98 -12.76
C CYS A 65 11.51 -6.02 -11.99
N VAL A 66 10.20 -6.06 -12.22
CA VAL A 66 9.29 -7.03 -11.59
C VAL A 66 9.62 -8.48 -11.97
N LYS A 67 10.20 -8.72 -13.16
CA LYS A 67 10.54 -10.06 -13.64
C LYS A 67 11.90 -10.54 -13.16
N CYS A 68 12.95 -9.73 -13.29
CA CYS A 68 14.34 -10.17 -13.10
C CYS A 68 15.08 -9.47 -11.96
N ALA A 69 14.44 -8.56 -11.24
CA ALA A 69 15.04 -7.74 -10.18
C ALA A 69 16.20 -6.81 -10.63
N GLY A 70 16.44 -6.66 -11.95
CA GLY A 70 17.46 -5.76 -12.51
C GLY A 70 17.17 -4.28 -12.29
N LYS A 71 18.19 -3.41 -12.39
CA LYS A 71 18.11 -1.95 -12.16
C LYS A 71 17.43 -1.17 -13.31
N HIS A 72 16.26 -1.63 -13.74
CA HIS A 72 15.49 -1.03 -14.84
C HIS A 72 13.98 -1.23 -14.63
N LEU A 73 13.16 -0.45 -15.35
CA LEU A 73 11.71 -0.68 -15.42
C LEU A 73 11.40 -1.86 -16.34
N ILE A 74 10.27 -2.52 -16.13
CA ILE A 74 9.85 -3.70 -16.91
C ILE A 74 9.82 -3.46 -18.43
N GLN A 75 9.54 -2.23 -18.86
CA GLN A 75 9.54 -1.81 -20.27
C GLN A 75 10.91 -1.98 -20.94
N ASN A 76 11.99 -1.81 -20.17
CA ASN A 76 13.37 -1.90 -20.67
C ASN A 76 13.98 -3.28 -20.38
N CYS A 77 13.16 -4.29 -20.09
CA CYS A 77 13.65 -5.61 -19.72
C CYS A 77 13.88 -6.47 -20.98
N SER A 78 15.14 -6.87 -21.22
CA SER A 78 15.52 -7.76 -22.33
C SER A 78 15.21 -9.24 -22.10
N LYS A 79 14.74 -9.60 -20.90
CA LYS A 79 14.44 -11.00 -20.54
C LYS A 79 13.13 -11.46 -21.19
N SER A 80 13.20 -12.57 -21.93
CA SER A 80 12.03 -13.19 -22.56
C SER A 80 11.05 -13.73 -21.50
N ARG A 81 9.82 -14.02 -21.93
CA ARG A 81 8.78 -14.57 -21.05
C ARG A 81 9.11 -15.99 -20.55
N GLN A 82 9.96 -16.74 -21.24
CA GLN A 82 10.37 -18.09 -20.83
C GLN A 82 11.48 -18.09 -19.77
N THR A 83 12.18 -16.96 -19.59
CA THR A 83 13.26 -16.91 -18.60
C THR A 83 12.73 -16.96 -17.16
N THR A 84 13.42 -17.71 -16.30
CA THR A 84 13.09 -17.82 -14.88
C THR A 84 13.07 -16.43 -14.25
N SER A 85 11.92 -16.07 -13.66
CA SER A 85 11.77 -14.82 -12.94
C SER A 85 12.47 -14.87 -11.60
N LYS A 86 12.91 -13.72 -11.10
CA LYS A 86 13.54 -13.54 -9.79
C LYS A 86 12.82 -12.45 -9.01
N CYS A 87 12.32 -12.82 -7.84
CA CYS A 87 11.67 -11.88 -6.94
C CYS A 87 12.71 -11.04 -6.20
N ILE A 88 12.60 -9.70 -6.23
CA ILE A 88 13.51 -8.84 -5.45
C ILE A 88 13.31 -8.97 -3.92
N ASN A 89 12.12 -9.40 -3.49
CA ASN A 89 11.74 -9.40 -2.07
C ASN A 89 12.17 -10.70 -1.36
N CYS A 90 11.94 -11.87 -1.96
CA CYS A 90 12.31 -13.18 -1.38
C CYS A 90 13.42 -13.91 -2.15
N LYS A 91 13.91 -13.37 -3.27
CA LYS A 91 14.89 -13.99 -4.17
C LYS A 91 14.44 -15.30 -4.86
N GLY A 92 13.19 -15.73 -4.66
CA GLY A 92 12.61 -16.94 -5.27
C GLY A 92 12.33 -16.83 -6.78
N ALA A 93 12.04 -17.99 -7.39
CA ALA A 93 11.85 -18.20 -8.84
C ALA A 93 10.46 -17.77 -9.35
N HIS A 94 10.05 -16.54 -9.04
CA HIS A 94 8.76 -15.98 -9.45
C HIS A 94 8.88 -14.45 -9.60
N PRO A 95 7.98 -13.76 -10.32
CA PRO A 95 8.02 -12.31 -10.41
C PRO A 95 7.69 -11.66 -9.06
N ALA A 96 8.16 -10.43 -8.85
CA ALA A 96 8.02 -9.73 -7.57
C ALA A 96 6.57 -9.42 -7.19
N ASN A 97 5.65 -9.36 -8.16
CA ASN A 97 4.22 -9.12 -7.95
C ASN A 97 3.40 -10.39 -7.65
N TYR A 98 4.04 -11.57 -7.60
CA TYR A 98 3.39 -12.82 -7.25
C TYR A 98 2.90 -12.78 -5.80
N ARG A 99 1.58 -12.94 -5.60
CA ARG A 99 0.94 -12.87 -4.27
C ARG A 99 1.14 -14.12 -3.42
N GLY A 100 1.63 -15.21 -4.00
CA GLY A 100 2.02 -16.40 -3.26
C GLY A 100 3.37 -16.29 -2.54
N CYS A 101 4.13 -15.22 -2.80
CA CYS A 101 5.42 -14.92 -2.17
C CYS A 101 5.33 -14.88 -0.64
N GLU A 102 6.26 -15.53 0.06
CA GLU A 102 6.30 -15.59 1.52
C GLU A 102 6.33 -14.20 2.16
N VAL A 103 7.21 -13.32 1.68
CA VAL A 103 7.31 -11.92 2.14
C VAL A 103 6.00 -11.17 1.90
N ALA A 104 5.31 -11.43 0.78
CA ALA A 104 4.03 -10.80 0.50
C ALA A 104 2.93 -11.29 1.46
N LYS A 105 2.89 -12.60 1.72
CA LYS A 105 1.94 -13.23 2.65
C LYS A 105 2.15 -12.73 4.07
N GLU A 106 3.40 -12.68 4.54
CA GLU A 106 3.73 -12.23 5.88
C GLU A 106 3.33 -10.77 6.11
N LEU A 107 3.71 -9.88 5.18
CA LEU A 107 3.35 -8.47 5.29
C LEU A 107 1.84 -8.24 5.15
N GLN A 108 1.15 -9.04 4.32
CA GLN A 108 -0.31 -9.00 4.24
C GLN A 108 -0.96 -9.41 5.57
N LYS A 109 -0.47 -10.47 6.23
CA LYS A 109 -0.96 -10.90 7.55
C LYS A 109 -0.76 -9.79 8.59
N LYS A 110 0.43 -9.19 8.64
CA LYS A 110 0.75 -8.06 9.54
C LYS A 110 -0.19 -6.87 9.33
N ARG A 111 -0.44 -6.50 8.06
CA ARG A 111 -1.41 -5.44 7.70
C ARG A 111 -2.84 -5.78 8.15
N ASN A 112 -3.26 -7.04 7.98
CA ASN A 112 -4.60 -7.46 8.39
C ASN A 112 -4.76 -7.41 9.91
N MET A 113 -3.73 -7.80 10.68
CA MET A 113 -3.75 -7.68 12.16
C MET A 113 -3.87 -6.23 12.62
N THR A 114 -3.17 -5.29 11.98
CA THR A 114 -3.29 -3.84 12.26
C THR A 114 -4.59 -3.23 11.71
N SER A 115 -5.32 -3.95 10.86
CA SER A 115 -6.60 -3.51 10.31
C SER A 115 -7.81 -3.98 11.11
N ASN A 116 -7.63 -5.02 11.94
CA ASN A 116 -8.65 -5.60 12.80
C ASN A 116 -8.50 -5.13 14.27
N ARG A 117 -7.66 -4.10 14.49
CA ARG A 117 -7.47 -3.35 15.73
C ARG A 117 -7.84 -1.90 15.46
#